data_AF-A0A976PG18-F1
#
_entry.id   AF-A0A976PG18-F1
#
_cell.length_a   1.000
_cell.length_b   1.000
_cell.length_c   1.000
_cell.angle_alpha   90.00
_cell.angle_beta   90.00
_cell.angle_gamma   90.00
#
_symmetry.space_group_name_H-M   'P 1'
#
loop_
_entity.id
_entity.type
_entity.pdbx_description
1 polymer ?
#
loop_
_entity_poly.entity_id
_entity_poly.type
_entity_poly.pdbx_seq_one_letter_code
_entity_poly.pdbx_strand_id
1 'polypeptide(L)'
;MLDKSVKQTLVVTLLLSFCSIVYELTLANTLSILTGNYIWWHSWTIGFYIAGLGFGALKAGKKLNSWRELFWIEIGLSILGSISVVYVHFLYLVFYSYDYMAYMGGEFYTASYIQNSFYMKVFFFVMAQSVTFLIGLLSGFEIPLLMKILKESTGKDHENKVLGFNYIGTLVGTLFFALFFLPKLDVFWTAIIVAGMNLMICLYIVLQRRVKHSPDVLVPSALVFLFLVFMSFKNDKIVETYLKIRYHAHRIITEDKTQFGTFLEHLNRIKPVERIKSLYQYIDVFEVDEKDGTVETIVTMDSNFQFSTLTEKFYHEGFSHVAMNLVGQRPKNILVLGAGDGFLLRELLKYDEIEKITHIELDPEILKLARRDKFKKINKSSLDNPRVNTIVGDGFFYLRNTDEKFDAIFIDFPYPKNYNLARLYSVEFYTYVKARLKPDGFAVLDTPVFEKKSFDKKKYYGQLIDKPIFTIKDLQNNSIILSTIHYSGFTKYLPYKVGGESFVVMRNSDTPFQFDLDKADLSKIESVTDVQLRAISDQYFPYEIKEKYVNSIFHPTILDAGLSQF
;
A
#
# COMPACT_ATOMS: atom_id res chain seq x y z
N MET A 1 46.48 10.20 20.41
CA MET A 1 45.07 10.10 20.81
C MET A 1 44.33 11.35 20.35
N LEU A 2 43.10 11.23 19.84
CA LEU A 2 42.28 12.39 19.47
C LEU A 2 41.94 13.26 20.70
N ASP A 3 41.98 14.59 20.53
CA ASP A 3 41.48 15.53 21.54
C ASP A 3 40.01 15.24 21.86
N LYS A 4 39.63 15.43 23.13
CA LYS A 4 38.26 15.26 23.63
C LYS A 4 37.27 16.11 22.85
N SER A 5 37.65 17.34 22.50
CA SER A 5 36.82 18.24 21.69
C SER A 5 36.49 17.64 20.33
N VAL A 6 37.48 17.06 19.65
CA VAL A 6 37.33 16.41 18.34
C VAL A 6 36.45 15.18 18.44
N LYS A 7 36.68 14.30 19.43
CA LYS A 7 35.85 13.11 19.63
C LYS A 7 34.37 13.47 19.83
N GLN A 8 34.09 14.50 20.64
CA GLN A 8 32.73 14.96 20.89
C GLN A 8 32.04 15.44 19.62
N THR A 9 32.72 16.27 18.81
CA THR A 9 32.12 16.76 17.56
C THR A 9 31.87 15.63 16.57
N LEU A 10 32.78 14.65 16.46
CA LEU A 10 32.59 13.50 15.57
C LEU A 10 31.39 12.63 15.98
N VAL A 11 31.14 12.46 17.29
CA VAL A 11 29.92 11.77 17.78
C VAL A 11 28.66 12.57 17.41
N VAL A 12 28.69 13.90 17.56
CA VAL A 12 27.58 14.76 17.12
C VAL A 12 27.35 14.61 15.61
N THR A 13 28.40 14.63 14.78
CA THR A 13 28.29 14.39 13.32
C THR A 13 27.60 13.06 12.99
N LEU A 14 27.95 11.99 13.71
CA LEU A 14 27.32 10.67 13.52
C LEU A 14 25.83 10.70 13.86
N LEU A 15 25.45 11.34 14.97
CA LEU A 15 24.04 11.43 15.38
C LEU A 15 23.21 12.32 14.45
N LEU A 16 23.80 13.42 13.96
CA LEU A 16 23.14 14.32 13.01
C LEU A 16 22.86 13.64 11.67
N SER A 17 23.88 12.98 11.10
CA SER A 17 23.74 12.22 9.86
C SER A 17 22.80 11.01 9.99
N PHE A 18 22.72 10.40 11.17
CA PHE A 18 21.67 9.42 11.50
C PHE A 18 20.28 10.06 11.41
N CYS A 19 20.03 11.20 12.06
CA CYS A 19 18.72 11.84 12.04
C CYS A 19 18.33 12.30 10.62
N SER A 20 19.27 12.90 9.90
CA SER A 20 19.09 13.38 8.52
C SER A 20 18.59 12.27 7.59
N ILE A 21 19.29 11.12 7.53
CA ILE A 21 18.87 10.02 6.64
C ILE A 21 17.53 9.41 7.07
N VAL A 22 17.24 9.35 8.37
CA VAL A 22 15.99 8.78 8.84
C VAL A 22 14.81 9.68 8.47
N TYR A 23 14.94 11.01 8.48
CA TYR A 23 13.89 11.90 7.98
C TYR A 23 13.59 11.68 6.50
N GLU A 24 14.63 11.59 5.67
CA GLU A 24 14.50 11.32 4.24
C GLU A 24 13.75 10.01 4.00
N LEU A 25 14.18 8.92 4.65
CA LEU A 25 13.57 7.60 4.52
C LEU A 25 12.12 7.57 5.04
N THR A 26 11.84 8.27 6.14
CA THR A 26 10.49 8.35 6.72
C THR A 26 9.53 9.06 5.78
N LEU A 27 9.95 10.15 5.14
CA LEU A 27 9.14 10.89 4.16
C LEU A 27 8.94 10.10 2.87
N ALA A 28 10.00 9.48 2.34
CA ALA A 28 9.93 8.63 1.16
C ALA A 28 8.93 7.48 1.39
N ASN A 29 9.09 6.76 2.50
CA ASN A 29 8.20 5.66 2.87
C ASN A 29 6.75 6.13 3.09
N THR A 30 6.54 7.28 3.73
CA THR A 30 5.21 7.86 3.92
C THR A 30 4.52 8.13 2.58
N LEU A 31 5.21 8.80 1.65
CA LEU A 31 4.67 9.12 0.33
C LEU A 31 4.39 7.87 -0.51
N SER A 32 5.28 6.87 -0.43
CA SER A 32 5.11 5.59 -1.12
C SER A 32 3.89 4.81 -0.61
N ILE A 33 3.68 4.74 0.71
CA ILE A 33 2.55 4.04 1.30
C ILE A 33 1.23 4.73 0.96
N LEU A 34 1.18 6.06 1.02
CA LEU A 34 -0.05 6.81 0.72
C LEU A 34 -0.48 6.70 -0.75
N THR A 35 0.47 6.57 -1.67
CA THR A 35 0.19 6.61 -3.12
C THR A 35 0.33 5.27 -3.83
N GLY A 36 0.93 4.27 -3.19
CA GLY A 36 1.18 2.94 -3.75
C GLY A 36 2.37 2.82 -4.71
N ASN A 37 3.16 3.88 -4.93
CA ASN A 37 4.29 3.85 -5.87
C ASN A 37 5.65 4.07 -5.17
N TYR A 38 6.33 2.97 -4.86
CA TYR A 38 7.60 3.01 -4.14
C TYR A 38 8.74 3.66 -4.95
N ILE A 39 8.91 3.29 -6.22
CA ILE A 39 10.06 3.73 -7.03
C ILE A 39 10.01 5.24 -7.28
N TRP A 40 8.86 5.76 -7.68
CA TRP A 40 8.71 7.19 -7.99
C TRP A 40 8.97 8.06 -6.76
N TRP A 41 8.31 7.76 -5.63
CA TRP A 41 8.39 8.62 -4.46
C TRP A 41 9.73 8.55 -3.77
N HIS A 42 10.37 7.37 -3.68
CA HIS A 42 11.74 7.30 -3.21
C HIS A 42 12.69 8.12 -4.10
N SER A 43 12.57 8.00 -5.43
CA SER A 43 13.45 8.70 -6.36
C SER A 43 13.31 10.23 -6.27
N TRP A 44 12.08 10.74 -6.22
CA TRP A 44 11.83 12.18 -6.05
C TRP A 44 12.26 12.68 -4.69
N THR A 45 11.92 11.97 -3.61
CA THR A 45 12.30 12.37 -2.25
C THR A 45 13.82 12.42 -2.10
N ILE A 46 14.56 11.40 -2.56
CA ILE A 46 16.03 11.41 -2.57
C ILE A 46 16.55 12.63 -3.35
N GLY A 47 16.02 12.87 -4.57
CA GLY A 47 16.45 13.97 -5.42
C GLY A 47 16.24 15.35 -4.79
N PHE A 48 15.04 15.63 -4.27
CA PHE A 48 14.73 16.90 -3.61
C PHE A 48 15.46 17.06 -2.27
N TYR A 49 15.65 15.97 -1.52
CA TYR A 49 16.39 15.99 -0.27
C TYR A 49 17.87 16.32 -0.51
N ILE A 50 18.53 15.63 -1.45
CA ILE A 50 19.93 15.88 -1.84
C ILE A 50 20.09 17.28 -2.43
N ALA A 51 19.16 17.73 -3.26
CA ALA A 51 19.16 19.11 -3.74
C ALA A 51 19.12 20.10 -2.57
N GLY A 52 18.21 19.88 -1.61
CA GLY A 52 18.15 20.63 -0.35
C GLY A 52 19.49 20.65 0.39
N LEU A 53 20.08 19.48 0.64
CA LEU A 53 21.40 19.33 1.27
C LEU A 53 22.46 20.19 0.58
N GLY A 54 22.53 20.12 -0.75
CA GLY A 54 23.46 20.93 -1.56
C GLY A 54 23.23 22.43 -1.39
N PHE A 55 21.99 22.90 -1.48
CA PHE A 55 21.64 24.31 -1.27
C PHE A 55 21.97 24.80 0.15
N GLY A 56 21.77 23.95 1.15
CA GLY A 56 22.12 24.23 2.54
C GLY A 56 23.63 24.42 2.70
N ALA A 57 24.41 23.47 2.16
CA ALA A 57 25.86 23.49 2.24
C ALA A 57 26.46 24.72 1.55
N LEU A 58 25.95 25.10 0.37
CA LEU A 58 26.38 26.29 -0.36
C LEU A 58 26.11 27.60 0.41
N LYS A 59 24.98 27.68 1.13
CA LYS A 59 24.62 28.85 1.94
C LYS A 59 25.40 28.91 3.26
N ALA A 60 25.72 27.76 3.86
CA ALA A 60 26.49 27.66 5.11
C ALA A 60 27.86 28.36 5.02
N GLY A 61 28.48 28.30 3.83
CA GLY A 61 29.78 28.91 3.55
C GLY A 61 29.87 30.40 3.91
N LYS A 62 28.78 31.15 3.82
CA LYS A 62 28.80 32.63 3.86
C LYS A 62 28.48 33.28 5.21
N LYS A 63 27.82 32.58 6.15
CA LYS A 63 27.26 33.24 7.37
C LYS A 63 27.29 32.45 8.68
N LEU A 64 27.50 31.13 8.65
CA LEU A 64 27.39 30.29 9.85
C LEU A 64 28.77 29.81 10.30
N ASN A 65 29.09 29.96 11.61
CA ASN A 65 30.38 29.52 12.16
C ASN A 65 30.36 29.08 13.64
N SER A 66 29.22 29.04 14.34
CA SER A 66 29.19 28.70 15.76
C SER A 66 28.20 27.58 16.12
N TRP A 67 28.39 27.03 17.31
CA TRP A 67 27.47 26.07 17.94
C TRP A 67 26.05 26.63 18.13
N ARG A 68 25.91 27.96 18.18
CA ARG A 68 24.60 28.61 18.31
C ARG A 68 23.78 28.49 17.03
N GLU A 69 24.39 28.60 15.85
CA GLU A 69 23.68 28.36 14.60
C GLU A 69 23.29 26.90 14.45
N LEU A 70 24.18 25.96 14.84
CA LEU A 70 23.87 24.53 14.81
C LEU A 70 22.67 24.23 15.72
N PHE A 71 22.66 24.77 16.93
CA PHE A 71 21.52 24.64 17.85
C PHE A 71 20.19 25.08 17.21
N TRP A 72 20.16 26.21 16.50
CA TRP A 72 18.93 26.68 15.86
C TRP A 72 18.52 25.84 14.65
N ILE A 73 19.48 25.29 13.90
CA ILE A 73 19.21 24.31 12.84
C ILE A 73 18.55 23.07 13.43
N GLU A 74 19.09 22.53 14.53
CA GLU A 74 18.56 21.34 15.21
C GLU A 74 17.16 21.57 15.81
N ILE A 75 16.91 22.75 16.38
CA ILE A 75 15.56 23.15 16.83
C ILE A 75 14.60 23.18 15.63
N GLY A 76 15.01 23.77 14.51
CA GLY A 76 14.23 23.80 13.28
C GLY A 76 13.93 22.42 12.73
N LEU A 77 14.92 21.53 12.69
CA LEU A 77 14.78 20.13 12.26
C LEU A 77 13.86 19.35 13.18
N SER A 78 13.95 19.55 14.50
CA SER A 78 13.06 18.89 15.47
C SER A 78 11.59 19.24 15.23
N ILE A 79 11.29 20.53 14.96
CA ILE A 79 9.93 21.00 14.69
C ILE A 79 9.45 20.51 13.32
N LEU A 80 10.23 20.77 12.27
CA LEU A 80 9.83 20.41 10.90
C LEU A 80 9.72 18.90 10.73
N GLY A 81 10.69 18.15 11.25
CA GLY A 81 10.73 16.70 11.23
C GLY A 81 9.48 16.07 11.85
N SER A 82 9.14 16.46 13.08
CA SER A 82 7.97 15.92 13.78
C SER A 82 6.62 16.28 13.13
N ILE A 83 6.51 17.44 12.47
CA ILE A 83 5.27 17.88 11.80
C ILE A 83 5.16 17.32 10.37
N SER A 84 6.29 17.02 9.72
CA SER A 84 6.34 16.69 8.29
C SER A 84 5.45 15.50 7.88
N VAL A 85 5.41 14.43 8.68
CA VAL A 85 4.57 13.25 8.41
C VAL A 85 3.08 13.59 8.51
N VAL A 86 2.68 14.33 9.56
CA VAL A 86 1.29 14.80 9.72
C VAL A 86 0.89 15.70 8.55
N TYR A 87 1.80 16.59 8.15
CA TYR A 87 1.60 17.50 7.03
C TYR A 87 1.37 16.75 5.71
N VAL A 88 2.19 15.75 5.39
CA VAL A 88 2.04 14.94 4.17
C VAL A 88 0.72 14.14 4.19
N HIS A 89 0.34 13.57 5.32
CA HIS A 89 -0.95 12.88 5.47
C HIS A 89 -2.13 13.83 5.27
N PHE A 90 -2.04 15.04 5.83
CA PHE A 90 -3.06 16.07 5.64
C PHE A 90 -3.19 16.49 4.17
N LEU A 91 -2.08 16.76 3.49
CA LEU A 91 -2.09 17.08 2.06
C LEU A 91 -2.71 15.94 1.23
N TYR A 92 -2.39 14.69 1.56
CA TYR A 92 -2.96 13.53 0.90
C TYR A 92 -4.47 13.41 1.14
N LEU A 93 -4.96 13.71 2.36
CA LEU A 93 -6.40 13.74 2.64
C LEU A 93 -7.12 14.80 1.82
N VAL A 94 -6.53 16.00 1.66
CA VAL A 94 -7.09 17.07 0.82
C VAL A 94 -7.19 16.62 -0.63
N PHE A 95 -6.10 16.06 -1.17
CA PHE A 95 -6.06 15.52 -2.52
C PHE A 95 -7.08 14.40 -2.72
N TYR A 96 -7.13 13.43 -1.82
CA TYR A 96 -8.04 12.30 -1.90
C TYR A 96 -9.51 12.71 -1.79
N SER A 97 -9.82 13.63 -0.88
CA SER A 97 -11.20 14.12 -0.70
C SER A 97 -11.71 14.79 -1.97
N TYR A 98 -10.83 15.51 -2.68
CA TYR A 98 -11.17 16.10 -3.98
C TYR A 98 -11.54 15.04 -5.03
N ASP A 99 -10.67 14.04 -5.24
CA ASP A 99 -10.91 12.96 -6.21
C ASP A 99 -12.18 12.16 -5.86
N TYR A 100 -12.39 11.90 -4.57
CA TYR A 100 -13.55 11.17 -4.10
C TYR A 100 -14.87 11.94 -4.29
N MET A 101 -14.89 13.26 -4.01
CA MET A 101 -16.09 14.08 -4.22
C MET A 101 -16.47 14.18 -5.70
N ALA A 102 -15.48 14.30 -6.59
CA ALA A 102 -15.73 14.28 -8.02
C ALA A 102 -16.27 12.93 -8.52
N TYR A 103 -15.78 11.82 -7.94
CA TYR A 103 -16.32 10.48 -8.20
C TYR A 103 -17.80 10.38 -7.80
N MET A 104 -18.14 10.77 -6.58
CA MET A 104 -19.53 10.71 -6.07
C MET A 104 -20.47 11.69 -6.77
N GLY A 105 -19.98 12.85 -7.21
CA GLY A 105 -20.75 13.84 -7.96
C GLY A 105 -21.00 13.45 -9.43
N GLY A 106 -20.45 12.34 -9.91
CA GLY A 106 -20.52 11.94 -11.31
C GLY A 106 -19.66 12.79 -12.25
N GLU A 107 -18.79 13.64 -11.71
CA GLU A 107 -17.96 14.58 -12.47
C GLU A 107 -16.60 13.98 -12.88
N PHE A 108 -16.28 12.77 -12.41
CA PHE A 108 -14.99 12.08 -12.60
C PHE A 108 -14.52 11.92 -14.06
N TYR A 109 -15.42 12.06 -15.02
CA TYR A 109 -15.08 11.96 -16.46
C TYR A 109 -15.22 13.29 -17.20
N THR A 110 -15.45 14.39 -16.48
CA THR A 110 -15.54 15.73 -17.07
C THR A 110 -14.14 16.29 -17.35
N ALA A 111 -14.01 17.09 -18.40
CA ALA A 111 -12.75 17.78 -18.71
C ALA A 111 -12.30 18.69 -17.55
N SER A 112 -13.26 19.32 -16.86
CA SER A 112 -13.02 20.14 -15.66
C SER A 112 -12.38 19.34 -14.53
N TYR A 113 -12.94 18.16 -14.21
CA TYR A 113 -12.34 17.28 -13.20
C TYR A 113 -10.93 16.84 -13.58
N ILE A 114 -10.71 16.38 -14.82
CA ILE A 114 -9.38 15.91 -15.25
C ILE A 114 -8.34 17.02 -15.05
N GLN A 115 -8.67 18.24 -15.47
CA GLN A 115 -7.80 19.40 -15.33
C GLN A 115 -7.54 19.75 -13.85
N ASN A 116 -8.59 19.77 -13.03
CA ASN A 116 -8.47 20.12 -11.62
C ASN A 116 -7.78 19.02 -10.79
N SER A 117 -8.03 17.74 -11.07
CA SER A 117 -7.32 16.61 -10.47
C SER A 117 -5.83 16.68 -10.80
N PHE A 118 -5.48 17.07 -12.04
CA PHE A 118 -4.09 17.33 -12.41
C PHE A 118 -3.48 18.46 -11.55
N TYR A 119 -4.15 19.61 -11.42
CA TYR A 119 -3.66 20.69 -10.57
C TYR A 119 -3.52 20.28 -9.10
N MET A 120 -4.44 19.48 -8.58
CA MET A 120 -4.37 18.96 -7.20
C MET A 120 -3.21 17.98 -7.01
N LYS A 121 -2.89 17.15 -8.01
CA LYS A 121 -1.70 16.27 -8.00
C LYS A 121 -0.41 17.07 -8.03
N VAL A 122 -0.33 18.08 -8.90
CA VAL A 122 0.82 19.01 -8.95
C VAL A 122 0.98 19.73 -7.61
N PHE A 123 -0.11 20.25 -7.05
CA PHE A 123 -0.10 20.91 -5.75
C PHE A 123 0.38 19.96 -4.64
N PHE A 124 -0.18 18.76 -4.55
CA PHE A 124 0.25 17.74 -3.59
C PHE A 124 1.75 17.45 -3.73
N PHE A 125 2.22 17.21 -4.95
CA PHE A 125 3.63 16.93 -5.24
C PHE A 125 4.54 18.07 -4.80
N VAL A 126 4.25 19.30 -5.24
CA VAL A 126 5.07 20.48 -4.91
C VAL A 126 5.11 20.71 -3.41
N MET A 127 3.97 20.63 -2.72
CA MET A 127 3.90 20.86 -1.28
C MET A 127 4.60 19.75 -0.50
N ALA A 128 4.42 18.47 -0.85
CA ALA A 128 5.12 17.36 -0.22
C ALA A 128 6.64 17.40 -0.43
N GLN A 129 7.10 17.79 -1.63
CA GLN A 129 8.54 17.92 -1.90
C GLN A 129 9.12 19.19 -1.31
N SER A 130 8.33 20.24 -1.06
CA SER A 130 8.80 21.46 -0.41
C SER A 130 9.26 21.21 1.04
N VAL A 131 8.53 20.40 1.81
CA VAL A 131 8.94 20.05 3.18
C VAL A 131 10.18 19.14 3.18
N THR A 132 10.26 18.21 2.21
CA THR A 132 11.43 17.36 1.99
C THR A 132 12.67 18.21 1.70
N PHE A 133 12.56 19.13 0.74
CA PHE A 133 13.61 20.07 0.38
C PHE A 133 14.01 20.95 1.56
N LEU A 134 13.06 21.42 2.38
CA LEU A 134 13.35 22.27 3.53
C LEU A 134 14.12 21.52 4.64
N ILE A 135 13.77 20.27 4.91
CA ILE A 135 14.52 19.44 5.86
C ILE A 135 15.92 19.14 5.31
N GLY A 136 16.03 18.80 4.02
CA GLY A 136 17.32 18.65 3.35
C GLY A 136 18.16 19.94 3.40
N LEU A 137 17.54 21.10 3.17
CA LEU A 137 18.18 22.41 3.26
C LEU A 137 18.77 22.66 4.66
N LEU A 138 18.00 22.36 5.71
CA LEU A 138 18.47 22.53 7.08
C LEU A 138 19.63 21.56 7.40
N SER A 139 19.46 20.28 7.06
CA SER A 139 20.49 19.25 7.26
C SER A 139 21.77 19.58 6.49
N GLY A 140 21.65 20.25 5.34
CA GLY A 140 22.78 20.68 4.51
C GLY A 140 23.69 21.71 5.18
N PHE A 141 23.21 22.42 6.21
CA PHE A 141 24.05 23.35 6.97
C PHE A 141 25.00 22.65 7.96
N GLU A 142 24.67 21.43 8.41
CA GLU A 142 25.33 20.76 9.53
C GLU A 142 26.81 20.49 9.27
N ILE A 143 27.14 19.85 8.15
CA ILE A 143 28.51 19.39 7.85
C ILE A 143 29.49 20.55 7.69
N PRO A 144 29.23 21.57 6.84
CA PRO A 144 30.14 22.71 6.74
C PRO A 144 30.30 23.46 8.06
N LEU A 145 29.26 23.52 8.89
CA LEU A 145 29.29 24.18 10.18
C LEU A 145 30.19 23.42 11.17
N LEU A 146 30.06 22.09 11.26
CA LEU A 146 30.89 21.25 12.11
C LEU A 146 32.38 21.29 11.68
N MET A 147 32.64 21.31 10.37
CA MET A 147 34.00 21.47 9.83
C MET A 147 34.62 22.80 10.26
N LYS A 148 33.89 23.91 10.13
CA LYS A 148 34.35 25.24 10.58
C LYS A 148 34.60 25.28 12.09
N ILE A 149 33.67 24.79 12.90
CA ILE A 149 33.81 24.72 14.36
C ILE A 149 35.06 23.93 14.78
N LEU A 150 35.34 22.80 14.13
CA LEU A 150 36.54 22.00 14.41
C LEU A 150 37.82 22.71 13.98
N LYS A 151 37.82 23.35 12.82
CA LYS A 151 38.96 24.10 12.32
C LYS A 151 39.31 25.27 13.24
N GLU A 152 38.31 26.02 13.69
CA GLU A 152 38.50 27.13 14.63
C GLU A 152 38.98 26.66 16.01
N SER A 153 38.48 25.52 16.51
CA SER A 153 38.85 25.01 17.84
C SER A 153 40.20 24.30 17.90
N THR A 154 40.65 23.67 16.81
CA THR A 154 41.87 22.84 16.80
C THR A 154 43.01 23.45 15.99
N GLY A 155 42.72 24.46 15.16
CA GLY A 155 43.66 25.01 14.18
C GLY A 155 44.03 24.03 13.04
N LYS A 156 43.40 22.85 12.98
CA LYS A 156 43.70 21.80 12.00
C LYS A 156 42.47 21.46 11.18
N ASP A 157 42.74 20.99 9.96
CA ASP A 157 41.69 20.46 9.13
C ASP A 157 41.29 19.04 9.58
N HIS A 158 39.99 18.84 9.73
CA HIS A 158 39.37 17.60 10.15
C HIS A 158 38.26 17.14 9.19
N GLU A 159 38.18 17.73 7.99
CA GLU A 159 37.16 17.43 6.96
C GLU A 159 36.98 15.94 6.72
N ASN A 160 38.06 15.20 6.45
CA ASN A 160 38.00 13.76 6.18
C ASN A 160 37.39 12.95 7.33
N LYS A 161 37.62 13.37 8.59
CA LYS A 161 37.06 12.68 9.76
C LYS A 161 35.57 12.98 9.92
N VAL A 162 35.17 14.23 9.70
CA VAL A 162 33.76 14.63 9.73
C VAL A 162 32.99 13.88 8.64
N LEU A 163 33.50 13.86 7.40
CA LEU A 163 32.89 13.09 6.31
C LEU A 163 32.81 11.60 6.62
N GLY A 164 33.88 11.01 7.17
CA GLY A 164 33.88 9.60 7.56
C GLY A 164 32.80 9.26 8.60
N PHE A 165 32.66 10.07 9.64
CA PHE A 165 31.63 9.87 10.67
C PHE A 165 30.21 10.14 10.14
N ASN A 166 30.05 11.07 9.19
CA ASN A 166 28.80 11.28 8.48
C ASN A 166 28.37 10.01 7.73
N TYR A 167 29.25 9.40 6.94
CA TYR A 167 28.90 8.17 6.21
C TYR A 167 28.57 7.00 7.14
N ILE A 168 29.28 6.87 8.27
CA ILE A 168 28.97 5.85 9.29
C ILE A 168 27.59 6.11 9.90
N GLY A 169 27.29 7.35 10.29
CA GLY A 169 26.00 7.71 10.87
C GLY A 169 24.84 7.49 9.90
N THR A 170 25.02 7.83 8.62
CA THR A 170 24.07 7.51 7.55
C THR A 170 23.83 6.00 7.44
N LEU A 171 24.88 5.18 7.38
CA LEU A 171 24.74 3.71 7.30
C LEU A 171 23.99 3.16 8.53
N VAL A 172 24.36 3.59 9.73
CA VAL A 172 23.68 3.17 10.97
C VAL A 172 22.22 3.60 10.94
N GLY A 173 21.92 4.83 10.50
CA GLY A 173 20.56 5.34 10.35
C GLY A 173 19.73 4.52 9.38
N THR A 174 20.26 4.21 8.20
CA THR A 174 19.56 3.37 7.20
C THR A 174 19.27 1.96 7.73
N LEU A 175 20.25 1.32 8.39
CA LEU A 175 20.07 -0.01 8.97
C LEU A 175 19.05 0.01 10.12
N PHE A 176 19.11 1.02 10.99
CA PHE A 176 18.17 1.15 12.11
C PHE A 176 16.76 1.45 11.60
N PHE A 177 16.63 2.28 10.56
CA PHE A 177 15.35 2.50 9.91
C PHE A 177 14.78 1.20 9.35
N ALA A 178 15.53 0.47 8.52
CA ALA A 178 15.03 -0.73 7.85
C ALA A 178 14.75 -1.90 8.80
N LEU A 179 15.59 -2.10 9.83
CA LEU A 179 15.52 -3.28 10.71
C LEU A 179 14.73 -3.02 12.01
N PHE A 180 14.54 -1.77 12.42
CA PHE A 180 13.89 -1.45 13.70
C PHE A 180 12.72 -0.47 13.55
N PHE A 181 12.92 0.72 12.96
CA PHE A 181 11.83 1.68 12.86
C PHE A 181 10.73 1.20 11.92
N LEU A 182 11.07 0.81 10.70
CA LEU A 182 10.10 0.39 9.70
C LEU A 182 9.30 -0.84 10.14
N PRO A 183 9.86 -1.90 10.78
CA PRO A 183 9.06 -3.05 11.19
C PRO A 183 8.26 -2.83 12.47
N LYS A 184 8.75 -2.03 13.43
CA LYS A 184 8.17 -1.96 14.79
C LYS A 184 7.39 -0.69 15.10
N LEU A 185 7.65 0.40 14.40
CA LEU A 185 7.05 1.70 14.67
C LEU A 185 6.31 2.20 13.43
N ASP A 186 5.24 2.95 13.62
CA ASP A 186 4.65 3.70 12.51
C ASP A 186 5.54 4.91 12.13
N VAL A 187 5.21 5.53 11.00
CA VAL A 187 5.96 6.68 10.48
C VAL A 187 5.83 7.92 11.36
N PHE A 188 4.76 8.04 12.16
CA PHE A 188 4.55 9.17 13.07
C PHE A 188 5.47 9.07 14.29
N TRP A 189 5.52 7.90 14.94
CA TRP A 189 6.45 7.61 16.03
C TRP A 189 7.91 7.76 15.58
N THR A 190 8.23 7.29 14.37
CA THR A 190 9.58 7.46 13.80
C THR A 190 9.96 8.93 13.72
N ALA A 191 9.08 9.79 13.18
CA ALA A 191 9.33 11.24 13.09
C ALA A 191 9.48 11.91 14.46
N ILE A 192 8.64 11.54 15.45
CA ILE A 192 8.71 12.09 16.82
C ILE A 192 10.02 11.68 17.51
N ILE A 193 10.44 10.42 17.39
CA ILE A 193 11.68 9.92 18.01
C ILE A 193 12.89 10.61 17.43
N VAL A 194 12.97 10.74 16.10
CA VAL A 194 14.10 11.40 15.43
C VAL A 194 14.15 12.89 15.80
N ALA A 195 13.01 13.56 15.87
CA ALA A 195 12.94 14.94 16.39
C ALA A 195 13.39 15.03 17.85
N GLY A 196 13.06 14.04 18.67
CA GLY A 196 13.58 13.90 20.03
C GLY A 196 15.10 13.75 20.05
N MET A 197 15.69 13.02 19.10
CA MET A 197 17.15 12.89 18.96
C MET A 197 17.83 14.20 18.58
N ASN A 198 17.28 14.97 17.62
CA ASN A 198 17.77 16.32 17.32
C ASN A 198 17.70 17.23 18.57
N LEU A 199 16.60 17.18 19.32
CA LEU A 199 16.47 17.93 20.58
C LEU A 199 17.48 17.46 21.65
N MET A 200 17.77 16.16 21.76
CA MET A 200 18.82 15.67 22.66
C MET A 200 20.20 16.21 22.29
N ILE A 201 20.48 16.39 20.99
CA ILE A 201 21.72 17.03 20.52
C ILE A 201 21.74 18.52 20.95
N CYS A 202 20.62 19.24 20.83
CA CYS A 202 20.48 20.60 21.37
C CYS A 202 20.80 20.65 22.87
N LEU A 203 20.20 19.77 23.66
CA LEU A 203 20.43 19.69 25.11
C LEU A 203 21.89 19.39 25.42
N TYR A 204 22.52 18.49 24.66
CA TYR A 204 23.95 18.20 24.78
C TYR A 204 24.83 19.43 24.50
N ILE A 205 24.53 20.20 23.45
CA ILE A 205 25.24 21.46 23.11
C ILE A 205 25.16 22.46 24.28
N VAL A 206 23.97 22.61 24.88
CA VAL A 206 23.74 23.48 26.04
C VAL A 206 24.50 22.98 27.28
N LEU A 207 24.38 21.71 27.63
CA LEU A 207 25.03 21.10 28.80
C LEU A 207 26.56 21.17 28.73
N GLN A 208 27.14 21.01 27.54
CA GLN A 208 28.57 21.18 27.31
C GLN A 208 29.03 22.64 27.29
N ARG A 209 28.14 23.60 27.59
CA ARG A 209 28.39 25.05 27.58
C ARG A 209 28.96 25.55 26.25
N ARG A 210 28.61 24.89 25.15
CA ARG A 210 28.98 25.33 23.78
C ARG A 210 28.16 26.54 23.35
N VAL A 211 27.02 26.78 24.00
CA VAL A 211 26.18 27.97 23.88
C VAL A 211 25.91 28.53 25.29
N LYS A 212 25.79 29.86 25.41
CA LYS A 212 25.46 30.52 26.68
C LYS A 212 24.09 30.05 27.18
N HIS A 213 24.00 29.78 28.48
CA HIS A 213 22.70 29.50 29.10
C HIS A 213 21.92 30.81 29.17
N SER A 214 20.96 30.96 28.28
CA SER A 214 20.14 32.16 28.18
C SER A 214 18.71 31.81 27.75
N PRO A 215 17.72 32.67 28.07
CA PRO A 215 16.31 32.37 27.81
C PRO A 215 16.01 32.06 26.34
N ASP A 216 16.72 32.69 25.40
CA ASP A 216 16.62 32.48 23.95
C ASP A 216 17.05 31.08 23.48
N VAL A 217 17.67 30.26 24.34
CA VAL A 217 18.08 28.88 24.03
C VAL A 217 17.26 27.89 24.85
N LEU A 218 17.05 28.18 26.13
CA LEU A 218 16.31 27.30 27.03
C LEU A 218 14.81 27.28 26.75
N VAL A 219 14.20 28.43 26.45
CA VAL A 219 12.75 28.51 26.18
C VAL A 219 12.37 27.74 24.92
N PRO A 220 13.03 27.92 23.75
CA PRO A 220 12.73 27.10 22.58
C PRO A 220 12.92 25.61 22.81
N SER A 221 14.00 25.20 23.50
CA SER A 221 14.25 23.79 23.83
C SER A 221 13.11 23.20 24.67
N ALA A 222 12.65 23.94 25.69
CA ALA A 222 11.54 23.52 26.53
C ALA A 222 10.21 23.47 25.76
N LEU A 223 9.94 24.45 24.88
CA LEU A 223 8.74 24.45 24.04
C LEU A 223 8.72 23.29 23.07
N VAL A 224 9.84 22.99 22.40
CA VAL A 224 9.95 21.82 21.51
C VAL A 224 9.82 20.53 22.31
N PHE A 225 10.44 20.43 23.48
CA PHE A 225 10.25 19.26 24.37
C PHE A 225 8.77 19.04 24.71
N LEU A 226 8.09 20.08 25.20
CA LEU A 226 6.67 20.02 25.54
C LEU A 226 5.81 19.70 24.31
N PHE A 227 6.15 20.23 23.14
CA PHE A 227 5.49 19.93 21.88
C PHE A 227 5.66 18.45 21.49
N LEU A 228 6.87 17.89 21.56
CA LEU A 228 7.12 16.48 21.25
C LEU A 228 6.43 15.54 22.24
N VAL A 229 6.41 15.91 23.53
CA VAL A 229 5.66 15.17 24.57
C VAL A 229 4.16 15.22 24.26
N PHE A 230 3.62 16.39 23.93
CA PHE A 230 2.22 16.52 23.52
C PHE A 230 1.90 15.67 22.28
N MET A 231 2.73 15.74 21.24
CA MET A 231 2.59 14.93 20.03
C MET A 231 2.63 13.43 20.33
N SER A 232 3.51 13.00 21.24
CA SER A 232 3.61 11.60 21.68
C SER A 232 2.31 11.12 22.34
N PHE A 233 1.73 11.92 23.24
CA PHE A 233 0.45 11.59 23.87
C PHE A 233 -0.75 11.66 22.91
N LYS A 234 -0.63 12.42 21.81
CA LYS A 234 -1.69 12.57 20.81
C LYS A 234 -1.51 11.68 19.59
N ASN A 235 -0.41 10.92 19.48
CA ASN A 235 -0.07 10.14 18.29
C ASN A 235 -1.21 9.23 17.85
N ASP A 236 -1.71 8.37 18.76
CA ASP A 236 -2.79 7.43 18.44
C ASP A 236 -4.06 8.15 18.00
N LYS A 237 -4.35 9.32 18.60
CA LYS A 237 -5.50 10.14 18.21
C LYS A 237 -5.31 10.78 16.84
N ILE A 238 -4.09 11.20 16.50
CA ILE A 238 -3.75 11.76 15.17
C ILE A 238 -3.93 10.69 14.11
N VAL A 239 -3.39 9.49 14.32
CA VAL A 239 -3.53 8.35 13.42
C VAL A 239 -5.01 7.97 13.28
N GLU A 240 -5.72 7.78 14.39
CA GLU A 240 -7.15 7.45 14.39
C GLU A 240 -7.98 8.52 13.63
N THR A 241 -7.70 9.80 13.86
CA THR A 241 -8.40 10.91 13.18
C THR A 241 -8.13 10.87 11.67
N TYR A 242 -6.88 10.65 11.26
CA TYR A 242 -6.52 10.47 9.85
C TYR A 242 -7.32 9.31 9.23
N LEU A 243 -7.37 8.15 9.90
CA LEU A 243 -8.06 6.97 9.39
C LEU A 243 -9.58 7.16 9.32
N LYS A 244 -10.17 7.79 10.33
CA LYS A 244 -11.61 8.11 10.33
C LYS A 244 -11.97 9.04 9.18
N ILE A 245 -11.18 10.07 8.93
CA ILE A 245 -11.38 10.96 7.77
C ILE A 245 -11.21 10.15 6.49
N ARG A 246 -10.13 9.37 6.38
CA ARG A 246 -9.81 8.57 5.20
C ARG A 246 -10.96 7.64 4.79
N TYR A 247 -11.54 6.91 5.74
CA TYR A 247 -12.53 5.86 5.46
C TYR A 247 -13.98 6.33 5.57
N HIS A 248 -14.28 7.28 6.47
CA HIS A 248 -15.67 7.67 6.76
C HIS A 248 -16.04 9.10 6.33
N ALA A 249 -15.09 9.97 5.96
CA ALA A 249 -15.41 11.38 5.67
C ALA A 249 -16.50 11.54 4.61
N HIS A 250 -16.56 10.63 3.63
CA HIS A 250 -17.60 10.69 2.61
C HIS A 250 -19.01 10.55 3.16
N ARG A 251 -19.24 9.64 4.12
CA ARG A 251 -20.56 9.45 4.72
C ARG A 251 -21.00 10.71 5.44
N ILE A 252 -20.07 11.33 6.18
CA ILE A 252 -20.28 12.59 6.87
C ILE A 252 -20.65 13.71 5.87
N ILE A 253 -19.90 13.84 4.78
CA ILE A 253 -20.08 14.90 3.78
C ILE A 253 -21.39 14.71 2.98
N THR A 254 -21.83 13.47 2.74
CA THR A 254 -23.06 13.20 1.98
C THR A 254 -24.34 13.28 2.84
N GLU A 255 -24.25 12.96 4.12
CA GLU A 255 -25.42 12.93 5.02
C GLU A 255 -25.73 14.30 5.63
N ASP A 256 -24.72 15.14 5.85
CA ASP A 256 -24.91 16.43 6.51
C ASP A 256 -24.25 17.56 5.71
N LYS A 257 -25.10 18.35 5.02
CA LYS A 257 -24.63 19.55 4.33
C LYS A 257 -24.30 20.60 5.40
N THR A 258 -23.03 21.00 5.43
CA THR A 258 -22.51 22.31 5.89
C THR A 258 -22.46 22.57 7.40
N GLN A 259 -21.34 22.21 8.06
CA GLN A 259 -20.56 23.04 9.02
C GLN A 259 -19.31 22.27 9.53
N PHE A 260 -18.15 22.94 9.67
CA PHE A 260 -16.91 22.29 10.15
C PHE A 260 -17.00 21.82 11.62
N GLY A 261 -17.81 22.49 12.45
CA GLY A 261 -18.04 22.10 13.84
C GLY A 261 -18.78 20.76 13.97
N THR A 262 -19.84 20.56 13.17
CA THR A 262 -20.60 19.31 13.16
C THR A 262 -19.78 18.15 12.59
N PHE A 263 -18.84 18.42 11.67
CA PHE A 263 -17.90 17.41 11.14
C PHE A 263 -17.00 16.80 12.24
N LEU A 264 -16.42 17.63 13.12
CA LEU A 264 -15.58 17.14 14.22
C LEU A 264 -16.37 16.35 15.27
N GLU A 265 -17.61 16.78 15.56
CA GLU A 265 -18.50 16.03 16.45
C GLU A 265 -18.87 14.66 15.87
N HIS A 266 -19.18 14.59 14.57
CA HIS A 266 -19.45 13.33 13.88
C HIS A 266 -18.22 12.41 13.86
N LEU A 267 -17.03 12.94 13.57
CA LEU A 267 -15.77 12.17 13.62
C LEU A 267 -15.53 11.51 14.99
N ASN A 268 -15.90 12.18 16.08
CA ASN A 268 -15.76 11.62 17.42
C ASN A 268 -16.78 10.51 17.72
N ARG A 269 -17.94 10.50 17.04
CA ARG A 269 -18.96 9.45 17.18
C ARG A 269 -18.70 8.22 16.31
N ILE A 270 -17.91 8.37 15.25
CA ILE A 270 -17.56 7.26 14.36
C ILE A 270 -16.73 6.21 15.10
N LYS A 271 -17.05 4.93 14.84
CA LYS A 271 -16.32 3.79 15.39
C LYS A 271 -14.83 3.88 15.03
N PRO A 272 -13.92 3.44 15.91
CA PRO A 272 -12.49 3.47 15.64
C PRO A 272 -12.13 2.56 14.45
N VAL A 273 -11.08 2.94 13.74
CA VAL A 273 -10.44 2.11 12.72
C VAL A 273 -9.29 1.38 13.39
N GLU A 274 -9.33 0.05 13.42
CA GLU A 274 -8.22 -0.77 13.88
C GLU A 274 -7.18 -0.88 12.76
N ARG A 275 -5.94 -0.48 13.04
CA ARG A 275 -4.81 -0.65 12.12
C ARG A 275 -3.87 -1.70 12.66
N ILE A 276 -3.62 -2.74 11.87
CA ILE A 276 -2.61 -3.77 12.11
C ILE A 276 -1.46 -3.51 11.15
N LYS A 277 -0.24 -3.43 11.67
CA LYS A 277 0.97 -3.32 10.85
C LYS A 277 1.63 -4.69 10.72
N SER A 278 1.74 -5.20 9.49
CA SER A 278 2.51 -6.40 9.20
C SER A 278 3.89 -6.06 8.61
N LEU A 279 4.69 -7.08 8.31
CA LEU A 279 5.95 -6.91 7.57
C LEU A 279 5.71 -6.51 6.11
N TYR A 280 4.49 -6.69 5.60
CA TYR A 280 4.17 -6.53 4.19
C TYR A 280 3.32 -5.29 3.92
N GLN A 281 2.41 -4.93 4.83
CA GLN A 281 1.37 -3.92 4.59
C GLN A 281 0.72 -3.42 5.89
N TYR A 282 -0.06 -2.35 5.78
CA TYR A 282 -1.06 -1.98 6.80
C TYR A 282 -2.39 -2.65 6.49
N ILE A 283 -3.00 -3.29 7.49
CA ILE A 283 -4.33 -3.88 7.41
C ILE A 283 -5.27 -3.04 8.28
N ASP A 284 -6.20 -2.33 7.65
CA ASP A 284 -7.18 -1.52 8.37
C ASP A 284 -8.52 -2.24 8.41
N VAL A 285 -9.11 -2.33 9.60
CA VAL A 285 -10.41 -2.96 9.86
C VAL A 285 -11.32 -1.93 10.50
N PHE A 286 -12.48 -1.69 9.89
CA PHE A 286 -13.44 -0.74 10.41
C PHE A 286 -14.88 -1.21 10.19
N GLU A 287 -15.75 -0.72 11.07
CA GLU A 287 -17.16 -1.04 11.04
C GLU A 287 -17.98 0.14 10.60
N VAL A 288 -19.08 -0.19 9.95
CA VAL A 288 -19.99 0.72 9.33
C VAL A 288 -21.40 0.25 9.66
N ASP A 289 -22.20 1.14 10.26
CA ASP A 289 -23.60 0.85 10.56
C ASP A 289 -24.46 1.21 9.33
N GLU A 290 -25.17 0.23 8.80
CA GLU A 290 -26.07 0.40 7.66
C GLU A 290 -27.48 0.80 8.09
N LYS A 291 -28.25 1.39 7.16
CA LYS A 291 -29.58 1.94 7.45
C LYS A 291 -30.60 0.90 7.88
N ASP A 292 -30.40 -0.35 7.49
CA ASP A 292 -31.24 -1.49 7.86
C ASP A 292 -30.87 -2.10 9.23
N GLY A 293 -29.91 -1.51 9.94
CA GLY A 293 -29.44 -1.96 11.24
C GLY A 293 -28.37 -3.05 11.18
N THR A 294 -27.94 -3.47 9.97
CA THR A 294 -26.81 -4.38 9.83
C THR A 294 -25.47 -3.65 10.05
N VAL A 295 -24.45 -4.40 10.48
CA VAL A 295 -23.09 -3.87 10.66
C VAL A 295 -22.19 -4.45 9.58
N GLU A 296 -21.78 -3.58 8.66
CA GLU A 296 -20.78 -3.86 7.65
C GLU A 296 -19.38 -3.78 8.27
N THR A 297 -18.54 -4.79 7.98
CA THR A 297 -17.12 -4.75 8.36
C THR A 297 -16.30 -4.74 7.11
N ILE A 298 -15.44 -3.74 6.99
CA ILE A 298 -14.59 -3.54 5.82
C ILE A 298 -13.14 -3.77 6.24
N VAL A 299 -12.43 -4.50 5.40
CA VAL A 299 -10.99 -4.72 5.53
C VAL A 299 -10.28 -4.13 4.32
N THR A 300 -9.23 -3.35 4.57
CA THR A 300 -8.36 -2.80 3.52
C THR A 300 -6.90 -3.16 3.80
N MET A 301 -6.10 -3.25 2.73
CA MET A 301 -4.66 -3.46 2.80
C MET A 301 -3.95 -2.30 2.05
N ASP A 302 -3.10 -1.55 2.75
CA ASP A 302 -2.52 -0.29 2.26
C ASP A 302 -3.57 0.64 1.65
N SER A 303 -4.70 0.80 2.34
CA SER A 303 -5.88 1.56 1.90
C SER A 303 -6.63 1.00 0.70
N ASN A 304 -6.27 -0.18 0.18
CA ASN A 304 -7.00 -0.85 -0.90
C ASN A 304 -8.07 -1.76 -0.31
N PHE A 305 -9.31 -1.56 -0.71
CA PHE A 305 -10.41 -2.45 -0.36
C PHE A 305 -10.07 -3.91 -0.68
N GLN A 306 -10.28 -4.79 0.28
CA GLN A 306 -10.15 -6.24 0.11
C GLN A 306 -11.53 -6.87 0.10
N PHE A 307 -12.28 -6.71 1.19
CA PHE A 307 -13.63 -7.23 1.28
C PHE A 307 -14.50 -6.42 2.25
N SER A 308 -15.81 -6.61 2.07
CA SER A 308 -16.86 -6.24 3.01
C SER A 308 -17.61 -7.49 3.43
N THR A 309 -17.96 -7.61 4.70
CA THR A 309 -18.74 -8.75 5.21
C THR A 309 -20.14 -8.85 4.62
N LEU A 310 -20.66 -7.78 4.01
CA LEU A 310 -21.97 -7.81 3.34
C LEU A 310 -21.87 -8.28 1.88
N THR A 311 -20.70 -8.17 1.25
CA THR A 311 -20.57 -8.36 -0.20
C THR A 311 -19.54 -9.40 -0.62
N GLU A 312 -18.66 -9.85 0.27
CA GLU A 312 -17.61 -10.83 -0.04
C GLU A 312 -18.12 -12.09 -0.75
N LYS A 313 -19.32 -12.52 -0.41
CA LYS A 313 -19.91 -13.76 -0.92
C LYS A 313 -20.08 -13.74 -2.45
N PHE A 314 -20.43 -12.59 -3.02
CA PHE A 314 -20.56 -12.45 -4.48
C PHE A 314 -19.22 -12.69 -5.19
N TYR A 315 -18.14 -12.15 -4.62
CA TYR A 315 -16.79 -12.35 -5.13
C TYR A 315 -16.38 -13.83 -5.00
N HIS A 316 -16.48 -14.43 -3.82
CA HIS A 316 -15.99 -15.79 -3.58
C HIS A 316 -16.82 -16.87 -4.28
N GLU A 317 -18.15 -16.73 -4.36
CA GLU A 317 -18.98 -17.66 -5.15
C GLU A 317 -18.70 -17.53 -6.65
N GLY A 318 -18.52 -16.29 -7.14
CA GLY A 318 -18.13 -16.03 -8.52
C GLY A 318 -16.75 -16.58 -8.86
N PHE A 319 -15.79 -16.45 -7.94
CA PHE A 319 -14.43 -16.91 -8.14
C PHE A 319 -14.32 -18.44 -8.09
N SER A 320 -15.14 -19.11 -7.28
CA SER A 320 -15.10 -20.55 -7.07
C SER A 320 -16.13 -21.32 -7.91
N HIS A 321 -17.41 -21.25 -7.55
CA HIS A 321 -18.48 -22.09 -8.08
C HIS A 321 -18.71 -21.89 -9.58
N VAL A 322 -18.61 -20.65 -10.06
CA VAL A 322 -18.78 -20.36 -11.49
C VAL A 322 -17.65 -21.02 -12.28
N ALA A 323 -16.39 -20.87 -11.87
CA ALA A 323 -15.27 -21.53 -12.54
C ALA A 323 -15.41 -23.06 -12.53
N MET A 324 -15.77 -23.67 -11.40
CA MET A 324 -15.97 -25.12 -11.30
C MET A 324 -17.08 -25.64 -12.20
N ASN A 325 -18.17 -24.87 -12.36
CA ASN A 325 -19.25 -25.25 -13.27
C ASN A 325 -18.89 -25.00 -14.74
N LEU A 326 -18.17 -23.91 -15.08
CA LEU A 326 -17.65 -23.65 -16.44
C LEU A 326 -16.68 -24.72 -16.93
N VAL A 327 -15.86 -25.26 -16.04
CA VAL A 327 -14.91 -26.34 -16.38
C VAL A 327 -15.60 -27.71 -16.41
N GLY A 328 -16.69 -27.88 -15.65
CA GLY A 328 -17.39 -29.15 -15.52
C GLY A 328 -16.61 -30.22 -14.76
N GLN A 329 -15.61 -29.82 -13.97
CA GLN A 329 -14.77 -30.72 -13.17
C GLN A 329 -15.00 -30.53 -11.68
N ARG A 330 -14.72 -31.58 -10.90
CA ARG A 330 -14.75 -31.59 -9.44
C ARG A 330 -13.37 -31.98 -8.92
N PRO A 331 -12.49 -31.00 -8.62
CA PRO A 331 -11.09 -31.27 -8.26
C PRO A 331 -10.98 -31.94 -6.89
N LYS A 332 -9.94 -32.76 -6.69
CA LYS A 332 -9.66 -33.44 -5.40
C LYS A 332 -8.55 -32.77 -4.61
N ASN A 333 -7.46 -32.39 -5.30
CA ASN A 333 -6.30 -31.71 -4.75
C ASN A 333 -6.20 -30.29 -5.32
N ILE A 334 -6.34 -29.28 -4.47
CA ILE A 334 -6.37 -27.87 -4.86
C ILE A 334 -5.17 -27.13 -4.26
N LEU A 335 -4.60 -26.20 -5.02
CA LEU A 335 -3.70 -25.17 -4.52
C LEU A 335 -4.44 -23.83 -4.50
N VAL A 336 -4.37 -23.11 -3.38
CA VAL A 336 -4.87 -21.74 -3.22
C VAL A 336 -3.68 -20.84 -2.90
N LEU A 337 -3.52 -19.77 -3.66
CA LEU A 337 -2.47 -18.77 -3.48
C LEU A 337 -3.12 -17.44 -3.11
N GLY A 338 -2.77 -16.88 -1.94
CA GLY A 338 -3.51 -15.78 -1.32
C GLY A 338 -4.78 -16.29 -0.64
N ALA A 339 -5.84 -15.47 -0.60
CA ALA A 339 -7.11 -15.79 0.08
C ALA A 339 -6.99 -16.04 1.60
N GLY A 340 -6.06 -15.34 2.28
CA GLY A 340 -5.81 -15.51 3.71
C GLY A 340 -6.99 -15.21 4.63
N ASP A 341 -8.05 -14.55 4.15
CA ASP A 341 -9.31 -14.34 4.88
C ASP A 341 -10.13 -15.64 5.09
N GLY A 342 -9.86 -16.66 4.28
CA GLY A 342 -10.50 -17.98 4.33
C GLY A 342 -11.89 -18.05 3.70
N PHE A 343 -12.42 -17.01 3.07
CA PHE A 343 -13.73 -17.04 2.43
C PHE A 343 -13.72 -17.89 1.16
N LEU A 344 -12.67 -17.81 0.34
CA LEU A 344 -12.50 -18.72 -0.80
C LEU A 344 -12.45 -20.18 -0.33
N LEU A 345 -11.70 -20.46 0.74
CA LEU A 345 -11.61 -21.79 1.32
C LEU A 345 -12.98 -22.30 1.80
N ARG A 346 -13.80 -21.42 2.38
CA ARG A 346 -15.18 -21.75 2.78
C ARG A 346 -16.01 -22.23 1.60
N GLU A 347 -15.92 -21.54 0.46
CA GLU A 347 -16.67 -21.91 -0.75
C GLU A 347 -16.17 -23.22 -1.36
N LEU A 348 -14.85 -23.39 -1.45
CA LEU A 348 -14.26 -24.64 -1.92
C LEU A 348 -14.67 -25.81 -1.03
N LEU A 349 -14.67 -25.66 0.30
CA LEU A 349 -15.05 -26.73 1.23
C LEU A 349 -16.51 -27.18 1.12
N LYS A 350 -17.37 -26.49 0.35
CA LYS A 350 -18.74 -26.96 0.04
C LYS A 350 -18.77 -28.19 -0.89
N TYR A 351 -17.65 -28.55 -1.53
CA TYR A 351 -17.50 -29.74 -2.37
C TYR A 351 -16.89 -30.88 -1.55
N ASP A 352 -17.61 -32.00 -1.48
CA ASP A 352 -17.19 -33.17 -0.69
C ASP A 352 -16.09 -33.96 -1.41
N GLU A 353 -15.99 -33.81 -2.74
CA GLU A 353 -14.97 -34.42 -3.59
C GLU A 353 -13.56 -33.87 -3.34
N ILE A 354 -13.46 -32.65 -2.77
CA ILE A 354 -12.16 -32.08 -2.41
C ILE A 354 -11.61 -32.83 -1.21
N GLU A 355 -10.46 -33.47 -1.40
CA GLU A 355 -9.77 -34.25 -0.38
C GLU A 355 -8.70 -33.40 0.34
N LYS A 356 -8.04 -32.50 -0.39
CA LYS A 356 -6.94 -31.67 0.12
C LYS A 356 -6.93 -30.28 -0.53
N ILE A 357 -6.75 -29.26 0.29
CA ILE A 357 -6.46 -27.88 -0.12
C ILE A 357 -5.10 -27.49 0.48
N THR A 358 -4.13 -27.21 -0.38
CA THR A 358 -2.88 -26.56 0.04
C THR A 358 -3.06 -25.06 -0.14
N HIS A 359 -2.96 -24.29 0.95
CA HIS A 359 -3.21 -22.86 0.97
C HIS A 359 -1.91 -22.11 1.31
N ILE A 360 -1.48 -21.19 0.46
CA ILE A 360 -0.26 -20.40 0.63
C ILE A 360 -0.62 -18.94 0.85
N GLU A 361 -0.33 -18.41 2.03
CA GLU A 361 -0.56 -17.01 2.39
C GLU A 361 0.76 -16.37 2.82
N LEU A 362 1.06 -15.18 2.29
CA LEU A 362 2.30 -14.47 2.56
C LEU A 362 2.28 -13.82 3.95
N ASP A 363 1.15 -13.21 4.31
CA ASP A 363 1.02 -12.36 5.49
C ASP A 363 0.39 -13.12 6.68
N PRO A 364 1.18 -13.48 7.71
CA PRO A 364 0.65 -14.18 8.89
C PRO A 364 -0.35 -13.33 9.70
N GLU A 365 -0.33 -12.00 9.59
CA GLU A 365 -1.29 -11.14 10.29
C GLU A 365 -2.70 -11.26 9.69
N ILE A 366 -2.82 -11.51 8.38
CA ILE A 366 -4.11 -11.82 7.75
C ILE A 366 -4.69 -13.12 8.28
N LEU A 367 -3.86 -14.16 8.41
CA LEU A 367 -4.28 -15.44 8.97
C LEU A 367 -4.73 -15.34 10.44
N LYS A 368 -4.10 -14.45 11.22
CA LYS A 368 -4.52 -14.16 12.60
C LYS A 368 -5.83 -13.40 12.61
N LEU A 369 -6.00 -12.40 11.74
CA LEU A 369 -7.23 -11.64 11.58
C LEU A 369 -8.41 -12.55 11.23
N ALA A 370 -8.24 -13.40 10.22
CA ALA A 370 -9.24 -14.37 9.76
C ALA A 370 -9.67 -15.41 10.82
N ARG A 371 -8.80 -15.65 11.81
CA ARG A 371 -9.06 -16.52 12.97
C ARG A 371 -9.64 -15.80 14.20
N ARG A 372 -9.97 -14.51 14.12
CA ARG A 372 -10.75 -13.86 15.18
C ARG A 372 -12.21 -14.29 15.12
N ASP A 373 -12.89 -14.36 16.26
CA ASP A 373 -14.25 -14.92 16.39
C ASP A 373 -15.25 -14.38 15.36
N LYS A 374 -15.17 -13.09 15.05
CA LYS A 374 -16.03 -12.45 14.04
C LYS A 374 -15.82 -13.05 12.64
N PHE A 375 -14.58 -13.11 12.18
CA PHE A 375 -14.26 -13.66 10.86
C PHE A 375 -14.39 -15.18 10.82
N LYS A 376 -14.06 -15.90 11.91
CA LYS A 376 -14.30 -17.35 12.01
C LYS A 376 -15.76 -17.75 11.80
N LYS A 377 -16.70 -16.95 12.31
CA LYS A 377 -18.14 -17.19 12.10
C LYS A 377 -18.51 -17.04 10.62
N ILE A 378 -17.94 -16.06 9.93
CA ILE A 378 -18.28 -15.74 8.53
C ILE A 378 -17.59 -16.71 7.57
N ASN A 379 -16.28 -16.96 7.75
CA ASN A 379 -15.53 -17.95 6.95
C ASN A 379 -15.81 -19.41 7.36
N LYS A 380 -16.71 -19.63 8.34
CA LYS A 380 -17.08 -20.95 8.87
C LYS A 380 -15.88 -21.78 9.34
N SER A 381 -14.88 -21.12 9.91
CA SER A 381 -13.62 -21.73 10.38
C SER A 381 -12.91 -22.55 9.29
N SER A 382 -13.02 -22.14 8.03
CA SER A 382 -12.43 -22.81 6.87
C SER A 382 -10.93 -23.05 7.00
N LEU A 383 -10.19 -22.08 7.57
CA LEU A 383 -8.75 -22.15 7.83
C LEU A 383 -8.32 -23.24 8.82
N ASP A 384 -9.26 -23.77 9.61
CA ASP A 384 -9.00 -24.81 10.60
C ASP A 384 -9.61 -26.16 10.17
N ASN A 385 -10.17 -26.25 8.96
CA ASN A 385 -10.71 -27.50 8.43
C ASN A 385 -9.57 -28.51 8.20
N PRO A 386 -9.74 -29.80 8.55
CA PRO A 386 -8.68 -30.81 8.39
C PRO A 386 -8.24 -31.05 6.94
N ARG A 387 -9.07 -30.66 5.95
CA ARG A 387 -8.72 -30.72 4.53
C ARG A 387 -7.83 -29.55 4.09
N VAL A 388 -7.67 -28.51 4.89
CA VAL A 388 -6.88 -27.31 4.57
C VAL A 388 -5.53 -27.36 5.28
N ASN A 389 -4.46 -27.39 4.48
CA ASN A 389 -3.08 -27.21 4.95
C ASN A 389 -2.59 -25.82 4.60
N THR A 390 -2.56 -24.90 5.57
CA THR A 390 -2.08 -23.52 5.37
C THR A 390 -0.58 -23.43 5.64
N ILE A 391 0.16 -22.88 4.67
CA ILE A 391 1.60 -22.63 4.73
C ILE A 391 1.82 -21.13 4.62
N VAL A 392 2.51 -20.54 5.61
CA VAL A 392 2.92 -19.13 5.53
C VAL A 392 4.13 -19.03 4.62
N GLY A 393 4.01 -18.34 3.49
CA GLY A 393 5.09 -18.21 2.53
C GLY A 393 4.71 -17.53 1.22
N ASP A 394 5.72 -17.34 0.36
CA ASP A 394 5.54 -16.73 -0.95
C ASP A 394 5.00 -17.76 -1.96
N GLY A 395 3.83 -17.49 -2.55
CA GLY A 395 3.15 -18.39 -3.49
C GLY A 395 3.93 -18.64 -4.79
N PHE A 396 4.70 -17.65 -5.27
CA PHE A 396 5.57 -17.81 -6.43
C PHE A 396 6.74 -18.74 -6.07
N PHE A 397 7.39 -18.50 -4.93
CA PHE A 397 8.45 -19.37 -4.43
C PHE A 397 7.94 -20.81 -4.23
N TYR A 398 6.74 -20.99 -3.68
CA TYR A 398 6.14 -22.31 -3.50
C TYR A 398 5.95 -23.04 -4.84
N LEU A 399 5.29 -22.40 -5.83
CA LEU A 399 5.06 -22.97 -7.16
C LEU A 399 6.36 -23.37 -7.89
N ARG A 400 7.40 -22.55 -7.73
CA ARG A 400 8.71 -22.81 -8.33
C ARG A 400 9.36 -24.07 -7.78
N ASN A 401 9.23 -24.34 -6.49
CA ASN A 401 9.99 -25.38 -5.79
C ASN A 401 9.22 -26.67 -5.48
N THR A 402 7.88 -26.64 -5.49
CA THR A 402 7.08 -27.87 -5.29
C THR A 402 7.04 -28.71 -6.56
N ASP A 403 7.06 -30.04 -6.45
CA ASP A 403 6.75 -30.94 -7.57
C ASP A 403 5.33 -31.49 -7.55
N GLU A 404 4.54 -31.14 -6.53
CA GLU A 404 3.14 -31.52 -6.41
C GLU A 404 2.32 -30.99 -7.60
N LYS A 405 1.41 -31.83 -8.10
CA LYS A 405 0.46 -31.47 -9.16
C LYS A 405 -0.95 -31.37 -8.59
N PHE A 406 -1.68 -30.37 -9.03
CA PHE A 406 -3.02 -30.03 -8.54
C PHE A 406 -4.07 -30.24 -9.64
N ASP A 407 -5.27 -30.63 -9.23
CA ASP A 407 -6.43 -30.68 -10.12
C ASP A 407 -6.94 -29.27 -10.42
N ALA A 408 -6.83 -28.36 -9.43
CA ALA A 408 -7.15 -26.95 -9.59
C ALA A 408 -6.17 -26.01 -8.86
N ILE A 409 -5.93 -24.82 -9.40
CA ILE A 409 -5.15 -23.75 -8.75
C ILE A 409 -5.98 -22.46 -8.72
N PHE A 410 -6.26 -21.91 -7.55
CA PHE A 410 -6.91 -20.61 -7.39
C PHE A 410 -5.88 -19.55 -7.00
N ILE A 411 -5.89 -18.43 -7.72
CA ILE A 411 -4.90 -17.36 -7.59
C ILE A 411 -5.63 -16.07 -7.16
N ASP A 412 -5.62 -15.80 -5.87
CA ASP A 412 -6.33 -14.68 -5.21
C ASP A 412 -5.31 -13.65 -4.72
N PHE A 413 -4.70 -12.93 -5.66
CA PHE A 413 -3.66 -11.96 -5.37
C PHE A 413 -4.15 -10.52 -5.53
N PRO A 414 -3.61 -9.57 -4.75
CA PRO A 414 -3.84 -8.15 -4.97
C PRO A 414 -3.39 -7.70 -6.36
N TYR A 415 -4.07 -6.69 -6.89
CA TYR A 415 -3.75 -6.12 -8.20
C TYR A 415 -2.30 -5.60 -8.28
N PRO A 416 -1.63 -5.72 -9.46
CA PRO A 416 -0.22 -5.44 -9.62
C PRO A 416 0.09 -3.94 -9.64
N LYS A 417 0.15 -3.31 -8.47
CA LYS A 417 0.43 -1.87 -8.30
C LYS A 417 1.91 -1.53 -8.15
N ASN A 418 2.75 -2.52 -7.90
CA ASN A 418 4.18 -2.35 -7.72
C ASN A 418 4.93 -3.54 -8.33
N TYR A 419 6.26 -3.45 -8.40
CA TYR A 419 7.11 -4.48 -8.99
C TYR A 419 6.96 -5.85 -8.30
N ASN A 420 6.80 -5.87 -6.96
CA ASN A 420 6.67 -7.10 -6.18
C ASN A 420 5.35 -7.85 -6.46
N LEU A 421 4.29 -7.13 -6.81
CA LEU A 421 3.01 -7.72 -7.22
C LEU A 421 3.00 -8.01 -8.73
N ALA A 422 3.60 -7.15 -9.56
CA ALA A 422 3.65 -7.32 -11.02
C ALA A 422 4.29 -8.66 -11.45
N ARG A 423 5.30 -9.14 -10.71
CA ARG A 423 5.91 -10.46 -10.97
C ARG A 423 4.93 -11.63 -10.87
N LEU A 424 3.85 -11.49 -10.10
CA LEU A 424 2.79 -12.51 -9.96
C LEU A 424 1.87 -12.58 -11.19
N TYR A 425 2.02 -11.66 -12.15
CA TYR A 425 1.28 -11.63 -13.41
C TYR A 425 2.21 -11.81 -14.62
N SER A 426 3.23 -12.65 -14.46
CA SER A 426 4.30 -12.85 -15.44
C SER A 426 4.19 -14.15 -16.21
N VAL A 427 4.78 -14.20 -17.41
CA VAL A 427 4.91 -15.45 -18.18
C VAL A 427 5.60 -16.52 -17.33
N GLU A 428 6.64 -16.16 -16.58
CA GLU A 428 7.34 -17.08 -15.69
C GLU A 428 6.40 -17.66 -14.62
N PHE A 429 5.64 -16.81 -13.93
CA PHE A 429 4.68 -17.25 -12.92
C PHE A 429 3.64 -18.22 -13.51
N TYR A 430 2.99 -17.84 -14.62
CA TYR A 430 1.96 -18.71 -15.24
C TYR A 430 2.56 -19.97 -15.86
N THR A 431 3.84 -19.96 -16.26
CA THR A 431 4.55 -21.18 -16.70
C THR A 431 4.66 -22.16 -15.54
N TYR A 432 4.99 -21.69 -14.33
CA TYR A 432 4.97 -22.54 -13.13
C TYR A 432 3.55 -22.99 -12.76
N VAL A 433 2.55 -22.11 -12.86
CA VAL A 433 1.13 -22.50 -12.66
C VAL A 433 0.76 -23.66 -13.58
N LYS A 434 1.00 -23.52 -14.90
CA LYS A 434 0.71 -24.58 -15.88
C LYS A 434 1.48 -25.86 -15.56
N ALA A 435 2.77 -25.72 -15.22
CA ALA A 435 3.60 -26.86 -14.87
C ALA A 435 3.07 -27.60 -13.64
N ARG A 436 2.41 -26.95 -12.67
CA ARG A 436 1.84 -27.61 -11.48
C ARG A 436 0.39 -28.06 -11.62
N LEU A 437 -0.24 -27.87 -12.78
CA LEU A 437 -1.53 -28.50 -13.09
C LEU A 437 -1.35 -29.93 -13.58
N LYS A 438 -2.23 -30.83 -13.15
CA LYS A 438 -2.39 -32.14 -13.79
C LYS A 438 -2.91 -31.96 -15.23
N PRO A 439 -2.79 -33.00 -16.09
CA PRO A 439 -3.53 -33.01 -17.36
C PRO A 439 -5.01 -32.75 -17.11
N ASP A 440 -5.64 -31.94 -17.96
CA ASP A 440 -7.03 -31.49 -17.83
C ASP A 440 -7.35 -30.60 -16.61
N GLY A 441 -6.42 -30.40 -15.68
CA GLY A 441 -6.62 -29.49 -14.54
C GLY A 441 -6.79 -28.03 -14.98
N PHE A 442 -7.28 -27.18 -14.09
CA PHE A 442 -7.56 -25.78 -14.40
C PHE A 442 -7.01 -24.81 -13.36
N ALA A 443 -6.73 -23.58 -13.75
CA ALA A 443 -6.45 -22.49 -12.83
C ALA A 443 -7.46 -21.36 -13.01
N VAL A 444 -7.72 -20.62 -11.93
CA VAL A 444 -8.62 -19.46 -11.91
C VAL A 444 -7.89 -18.29 -11.28
N LEU A 445 -8.06 -17.12 -11.87
CA LEU A 445 -7.43 -15.87 -11.45
C LEU A 445 -8.48 -14.76 -11.36
N ASP A 446 -8.43 -13.97 -10.29
CA ASP A 446 -9.05 -12.64 -10.27
C ASP A 446 -8.23 -11.66 -11.11
N THR A 447 -8.88 -11.08 -12.12
CA THR A 447 -8.23 -10.26 -13.14
C THR A 447 -8.51 -8.77 -12.94
N PRO A 448 -7.46 -7.93 -12.87
CA PRO A 448 -7.63 -6.48 -12.86
C PRO A 448 -8.14 -6.01 -14.23
N VAL A 449 -9.46 -5.87 -14.37
CA VAL A 449 -10.08 -5.33 -15.58
C VAL A 449 -10.33 -3.83 -15.40
N PHE A 450 -9.67 -3.03 -16.22
CA PHE A 450 -9.87 -1.57 -16.25
C PHE A 450 -11.10 -1.22 -17.09
N GLU A 451 -12.24 -0.99 -16.42
CA GLU A 451 -13.42 -0.42 -17.07
C GLU A 451 -13.29 1.11 -17.17
N LYS A 452 -13.08 1.64 -18.38
CA LYS A 452 -12.92 3.10 -18.58
C LYS A 452 -14.27 3.85 -18.69
N LYS A 453 -15.42 3.20 -18.52
CA LYS A 453 -16.73 3.85 -18.66
C LYS A 453 -17.83 3.22 -17.79
N SER A 454 -18.39 4.06 -16.91
CA SER A 454 -19.82 4.10 -16.56
C SER A 454 -20.48 2.78 -16.12
N PHE A 455 -19.79 1.92 -15.39
CA PHE A 455 -20.46 0.87 -14.63
C PHE A 455 -20.76 1.40 -13.23
N ASP A 456 -22.00 1.84 -13.02
CA ASP A 456 -22.46 2.26 -11.71
C ASP A 456 -22.57 1.01 -10.82
N LYS A 457 -21.48 0.66 -10.11
CA LYS A 457 -21.42 -0.53 -9.26
C LYS A 457 -22.64 -0.63 -8.34
N LYS A 458 -23.13 0.50 -7.79
CA LYS A 458 -24.32 0.50 -6.90
C LYS A 458 -25.61 0.13 -7.62
N LYS A 459 -25.75 0.49 -8.89
CA LYS A 459 -26.96 0.22 -9.69
C LYS A 459 -27.06 -1.24 -10.13
N TYR A 460 -25.93 -1.91 -10.32
CA TYR A 460 -25.87 -3.26 -10.86
C TYR A 460 -25.44 -4.32 -9.83
N TYR A 461 -25.25 -3.92 -8.57
CA TYR A 461 -25.03 -4.85 -7.46
C TYR A 461 -26.23 -5.82 -7.38
N GLY A 462 -25.98 -7.11 -7.64
CA GLY A 462 -27.01 -8.15 -7.62
C GLY A 462 -28.06 -8.09 -8.75
N GLN A 463 -27.85 -7.32 -9.82
CA GLN A 463 -28.80 -7.24 -10.95
C GLN A 463 -28.28 -7.89 -12.23
N LEU A 464 -29.23 -8.32 -13.08
CA LEU A 464 -29.00 -8.83 -14.42
C LEU A 464 -28.52 -7.73 -15.37
N ILE A 465 -27.45 -7.99 -16.10
CA ILE A 465 -26.94 -7.12 -17.17
C ILE A 465 -27.20 -7.85 -18.49
N ASP A 466 -28.23 -7.44 -19.22
CA ASP A 466 -28.60 -8.03 -20.53
C ASP A 466 -27.70 -7.55 -21.70
N LYS A 467 -26.50 -7.03 -21.39
CA LYS A 467 -25.52 -6.56 -22.37
C LYS A 467 -24.25 -7.42 -22.28
N PRO A 468 -23.47 -7.56 -23.38
CA PRO A 468 -22.18 -8.25 -23.32
C PRO A 468 -21.35 -7.66 -22.17
N ILE A 469 -20.98 -8.53 -21.23
CA ILE A 469 -20.39 -8.13 -19.95
C ILE A 469 -18.99 -7.53 -20.13
N PHE A 470 -18.35 -7.82 -21.27
CA PHE A 470 -17.14 -7.17 -21.75
C PHE A 470 -17.40 -6.43 -23.06
N THR A 471 -16.96 -5.19 -23.15
CA THR A 471 -16.87 -4.49 -24.45
C THR A 471 -15.63 -4.96 -25.21
N ILE A 472 -15.61 -4.79 -26.54
CA ILE A 472 -14.40 -5.03 -27.36
C ILE A 472 -13.18 -4.27 -26.81
N LYS A 473 -13.42 -3.08 -26.24
CA LYS A 473 -12.38 -2.26 -25.62
C LYS A 473 -11.85 -2.86 -24.31
N ASP A 474 -12.73 -3.44 -23.49
CA ASP A 474 -12.31 -4.15 -22.27
C ASP A 474 -11.45 -5.36 -22.63
N LEU A 475 -11.83 -6.11 -23.67
CA LEU A 475 -11.03 -7.23 -24.19
C LEU A 475 -9.68 -6.78 -24.76
N GLN A 476 -9.62 -5.63 -25.43
CA GLN A 476 -8.35 -5.04 -25.89
C GLN A 476 -7.46 -4.57 -24.74
N ASN A 477 -8.02 -3.99 -23.67
CA ASN A 477 -7.26 -3.64 -22.47
C ASN A 477 -6.77 -4.90 -21.72
N ASN A 478 -7.58 -5.96 -21.71
CA ASN A 478 -7.26 -7.25 -21.10
C ASN A 478 -6.23 -8.07 -21.90
N SER A 479 -5.88 -7.62 -23.11
CA SER A 479 -4.88 -8.29 -23.95
C SER A 479 -3.54 -8.49 -23.24
N ILE A 480 -3.19 -7.68 -22.22
CA ILE A 480 -1.94 -7.83 -21.48
C ILE A 480 -1.89 -9.15 -20.68
N ILE A 481 -2.87 -9.37 -19.80
CA ILE A 481 -2.92 -10.59 -18.98
C ILE A 481 -3.18 -11.80 -19.86
N LEU A 482 -4.10 -11.68 -20.81
CA LEU A 482 -4.44 -12.77 -21.71
C LEU A 482 -3.28 -13.15 -22.64
N SER A 483 -2.53 -12.18 -23.18
CA SER A 483 -1.29 -12.45 -23.93
C SER A 483 -0.26 -13.14 -23.04
N THR A 484 -0.10 -12.71 -21.78
CA THR A 484 0.85 -13.32 -20.85
C THR A 484 0.48 -14.78 -20.54
N ILE A 485 -0.81 -15.03 -20.24
CA ILE A 485 -1.36 -16.39 -20.04
C ILE A 485 -1.15 -17.24 -21.29
N HIS A 486 -1.46 -16.71 -22.48
CA HIS A 486 -1.26 -17.42 -23.74
C HIS A 486 0.20 -17.82 -23.97
N TYR A 487 1.13 -16.87 -23.77
CA TYR A 487 2.56 -17.11 -23.95
C TYR A 487 3.16 -18.05 -22.91
N SER A 488 2.56 -18.18 -21.73
CA SER A 488 2.92 -19.22 -20.75
C SER A 488 2.46 -20.63 -21.15
N GLY A 489 1.75 -20.74 -22.27
CA GLY A 489 1.34 -21.99 -22.90
C GLY A 489 -0.13 -22.36 -22.69
N PHE A 490 -0.94 -21.55 -22.00
CA PHE A 490 -2.38 -21.82 -21.92
C PHE A 490 -3.07 -21.45 -23.24
N THR A 491 -3.56 -22.46 -23.95
CA THR A 491 -4.28 -22.30 -25.24
C THR A 491 -5.79 -22.18 -25.05
N LYS A 492 -6.30 -22.62 -23.90
CA LYS A 492 -7.73 -22.59 -23.53
C LYS A 492 -7.92 -21.78 -22.26
N TYR A 493 -8.54 -20.63 -22.39
CA TYR A 493 -8.95 -19.78 -21.28
C TYR A 493 -10.25 -19.04 -21.61
N LEU A 494 -11.02 -18.75 -20.57
CA LEU A 494 -12.33 -18.11 -20.65
C LEU A 494 -12.39 -16.99 -19.61
N PRO A 495 -12.36 -15.71 -20.03
CA PRO A 495 -12.72 -14.61 -19.14
C PRO A 495 -14.21 -14.66 -18.83
N TYR A 496 -14.61 -14.26 -17.62
CA TYR A 496 -16.00 -14.10 -17.22
C TYR A 496 -16.13 -13.02 -16.15
N LYS A 497 -17.35 -12.54 -15.88
CA LYS A 497 -17.59 -11.64 -14.75
C LYS A 497 -18.77 -12.09 -13.92
N VAL A 498 -18.74 -11.72 -12.64
CA VAL A 498 -19.86 -11.85 -11.72
C VAL A 498 -20.04 -10.50 -11.02
N GLY A 499 -21.15 -9.82 -11.30
CA GLY A 499 -21.34 -8.44 -10.89
C GLY A 499 -20.29 -7.51 -11.51
N GLY A 500 -19.53 -6.81 -10.66
CA GLY A 500 -18.43 -5.93 -11.08
C GLY A 500 -17.05 -6.58 -11.08
N GLU A 501 -16.94 -7.86 -10.70
CA GLU A 501 -15.68 -8.58 -10.54
C GLU A 501 -15.38 -9.44 -11.77
N SER A 502 -14.10 -9.53 -12.15
CA SER A 502 -13.68 -10.14 -13.42
C SER A 502 -12.68 -11.25 -13.20
N PHE A 503 -12.94 -12.41 -13.78
CA PHE A 503 -12.14 -13.60 -13.59
C PHE A 503 -11.68 -14.19 -14.92
N VAL A 504 -10.62 -14.98 -14.88
CA VAL A 504 -10.21 -15.84 -16.01
C VAL A 504 -9.99 -17.24 -15.49
N VAL A 505 -10.67 -18.21 -16.12
CA VAL A 505 -10.37 -19.63 -15.96
C VAL A 505 -9.52 -20.11 -17.13
N MET A 506 -8.49 -20.90 -16.86
CA MET A 506 -7.52 -21.42 -17.83
C MET A 506 -7.32 -22.92 -17.63
N ARG A 507 -7.28 -23.68 -18.72
CA ARG A 507 -7.28 -25.15 -18.68
C ARG A 507 -5.96 -25.72 -19.22
N ASN A 508 -5.43 -26.73 -18.55
CA ASN A 508 -4.24 -27.47 -18.99
C ASN A 508 -4.60 -28.62 -19.95
N SER A 509 -5.31 -28.27 -21.02
CA SER A 509 -5.71 -29.17 -22.12
C SER A 509 -6.20 -28.34 -23.30
N ASP A 510 -6.25 -28.94 -24.49
CA ASP A 510 -6.89 -28.32 -25.66
C ASP A 510 -8.41 -28.56 -25.73
N THR A 511 -9.01 -29.22 -24.74
CA THR A 511 -10.46 -29.43 -24.67
C THR A 511 -11.19 -28.09 -24.47
N PRO A 512 -12.21 -27.76 -25.29
CA PRO A 512 -12.98 -26.53 -25.13
C PRO A 512 -13.76 -26.52 -23.80
N PHE A 513 -14.07 -25.32 -23.30
CA PHE A 513 -15.04 -25.17 -22.21
C PHE A 513 -16.41 -25.57 -22.76
N GLN A 514 -17.03 -26.58 -22.16
CA GLN A 514 -18.40 -27.00 -22.46
C GLN A 514 -19.21 -26.74 -21.21
N PHE A 515 -19.89 -25.60 -21.18
CA PHE A 515 -20.81 -25.32 -20.09
C PHE A 515 -22.16 -25.96 -20.39
N ASP A 516 -22.58 -26.85 -19.50
CA ASP A 516 -23.87 -27.51 -19.56
C ASP A 516 -24.62 -27.12 -18.29
N LEU A 517 -25.55 -26.16 -18.42
CA LEU A 517 -26.37 -25.67 -17.29
C LEU A 517 -27.19 -26.78 -16.65
N ASP A 518 -27.63 -27.76 -17.43
CA ASP A 518 -28.44 -28.87 -16.93
C ASP A 518 -27.61 -29.82 -16.05
N LYS A 519 -26.28 -29.78 -16.20
CA LYS A 519 -25.31 -30.52 -15.36
C LYS A 519 -24.59 -29.65 -14.33
N ALA A 520 -24.85 -28.35 -14.31
CA ALA A 520 -24.22 -27.45 -13.35
C ALA A 520 -24.77 -27.73 -11.93
N ASP A 521 -23.87 -27.85 -10.95
CA ASP A 521 -24.29 -27.89 -9.55
C ASP A 521 -24.47 -26.46 -9.06
N LEU A 522 -25.72 -26.01 -9.11
CA LEU A 522 -26.14 -24.68 -8.68
C LEU A 522 -26.52 -24.64 -7.20
N SER A 523 -26.60 -25.79 -6.53
CA SER A 523 -26.99 -25.87 -5.12
C SER A 523 -25.99 -25.19 -4.17
N LYS A 524 -24.76 -24.97 -4.64
CA LYS A 524 -23.67 -24.33 -3.88
C LYS A 524 -23.64 -22.81 -4.05
N ILE A 525 -24.37 -22.28 -5.02
CA ILE A 525 -24.43 -20.87 -5.39
C ILE A 525 -25.70 -20.26 -4.77
N GLU A 526 -25.55 -19.26 -3.92
CA GLU A 526 -26.69 -18.57 -3.32
C GLU A 526 -26.88 -17.16 -3.89
N SER A 527 -25.84 -16.57 -4.45
CA SER A 527 -25.77 -15.15 -4.83
C SER A 527 -25.70 -14.89 -6.34
N VAL A 528 -25.45 -15.92 -7.15
CA VAL A 528 -25.41 -15.85 -8.63
C VAL A 528 -26.61 -16.60 -9.21
N THR A 529 -27.34 -15.96 -10.13
CA THR A 529 -28.57 -16.51 -10.73
C THR A 529 -28.29 -17.37 -11.96
N ASP A 530 -29.18 -18.31 -12.28
CA ASP A 530 -29.14 -19.13 -13.50
C ASP A 530 -29.04 -18.30 -14.78
N VAL A 531 -29.66 -17.11 -14.79
CA VAL A 531 -29.63 -16.21 -15.94
C VAL A 531 -28.23 -15.58 -16.10
N GLN A 532 -27.57 -15.21 -15.01
CA GLN A 532 -26.17 -14.73 -15.05
C GLN A 532 -25.22 -15.83 -15.55
N LEU A 533 -25.44 -17.08 -15.13
CA LEU A 533 -24.65 -18.22 -15.60
C LEU A 533 -24.84 -18.50 -17.09
N ARG A 534 -26.09 -18.44 -17.59
CA ARG A 534 -26.39 -18.51 -19.04
C ARG A 534 -25.68 -17.41 -19.81
N ALA A 535 -25.77 -16.18 -19.33
CA ALA A 535 -25.12 -15.05 -19.95
C ALA A 535 -23.59 -15.21 -20.01
N ILE A 536 -22.96 -15.88 -19.04
CA ILE A 536 -21.53 -16.20 -19.06
C ILE A 536 -21.22 -17.30 -20.08
N SER A 537 -22.05 -18.34 -20.15
CA SER A 537 -21.91 -19.44 -21.12
C SER A 537 -21.95 -18.99 -22.57
N ASP A 538 -22.85 -18.05 -22.87
CA ASP A 538 -23.12 -17.60 -24.23
C ASP A 538 -22.10 -16.53 -24.70
N GLN A 539 -21.11 -16.20 -23.86
CA GLN A 539 -20.07 -15.23 -24.21
C GLN A 539 -19.05 -15.81 -25.18
N TYR A 540 -19.06 -15.27 -26.39
CA TYR A 540 -18.01 -15.49 -27.38
C TYR A 540 -16.99 -14.35 -27.32
N PHE A 541 -15.72 -14.70 -27.11
CA PHE A 541 -14.62 -13.74 -26.94
C PHE A 541 -13.61 -13.83 -28.08
N PRO A 542 -13.82 -13.11 -29.19
CA PRO A 542 -12.76 -12.95 -30.18
C PRO A 542 -11.74 -11.96 -29.60
N TYR A 543 -10.57 -12.48 -29.19
CA TYR A 543 -9.43 -11.65 -28.81
C TYR A 543 -8.26 -11.90 -29.77
N GLU A 544 -7.55 -10.83 -30.09
CA GLU A 544 -6.32 -10.89 -30.88
C GLU A 544 -5.14 -10.90 -29.91
N ILE A 545 -4.40 -12.01 -29.85
CA ILE A 545 -3.19 -12.12 -29.04
C ILE A 545 -2.11 -11.29 -29.73
N LYS A 546 -1.64 -10.24 -29.05
CA LYS A 546 -0.55 -9.39 -29.56
C LYS A 546 0.68 -9.59 -28.70
N GLU A 547 1.76 -10.02 -29.34
CA GLU A 547 3.08 -10.23 -28.71
C GLU A 547 3.58 -9.00 -27.95
N LYS A 548 3.30 -7.80 -28.49
CA LYS A 548 3.69 -6.52 -27.87
C LYS A 548 3.10 -6.26 -26.47
N TYR A 549 2.11 -7.05 -26.04
CA TYR A 549 1.48 -6.93 -24.72
C TYR A 549 1.90 -8.04 -23.74
N VAL A 550 2.72 -8.99 -24.18
CA VAL A 550 3.26 -10.04 -23.29
C VAL A 550 4.11 -9.38 -22.22
N ASN A 551 3.87 -9.74 -20.95
CA ASN A 551 4.57 -9.14 -19.82
C ASN A 551 4.45 -7.60 -19.76
N SER A 552 3.52 -6.96 -20.46
CA SER A 552 3.45 -5.50 -20.47
C SER A 552 2.81 -4.91 -19.21
N ILE A 553 2.59 -5.71 -18.16
CA ILE A 553 2.40 -5.25 -16.77
C ILE A 553 3.76 -4.84 -16.17
N PHE A 554 4.87 -5.39 -16.69
CA PHE A 554 6.25 -5.04 -16.30
C PHE A 554 6.81 -3.85 -17.04
N HIS A 555 6.36 -3.58 -18.26
CA HIS A 555 6.31 -2.20 -18.69
C HIS A 555 5.29 -1.60 -17.75
N PRO A 556 5.68 -0.75 -16.78
CA PRO A 556 4.66 -0.05 -16.07
C PRO A 556 3.81 0.56 -17.19
N THR A 557 2.50 0.40 -17.12
CA THR A 557 1.70 1.52 -17.54
C THR A 557 2.24 2.62 -16.63
N ILE A 558 3.24 3.36 -17.13
CA ILE A 558 3.97 4.45 -16.47
C ILE A 558 2.98 5.53 -16.01
N LEU A 559 1.70 5.35 -16.33
CA LEU A 559 0.64 6.30 -16.35
C LEU A 559 -0.61 5.46 -16.11
N ASP A 560 -0.90 5.18 -14.84
CA ASP A 560 -2.25 4.83 -14.42
C ASP A 560 -3.13 6.03 -14.80
N ALA A 561 -3.68 5.98 -16.02
CA ALA A 561 -4.73 6.75 -16.68
C ALA A 561 -4.92 8.27 -16.39
N GLY A 562 -3.99 8.95 -15.72
CA GLY A 562 -4.10 10.36 -15.33
C GLY A 562 -2.78 11.13 -15.24
N LEU A 563 -1.62 10.46 -15.39
CA LEU A 563 -0.32 11.11 -15.47
C LEU A 563 0.29 11.08 -16.88
N SER A 564 -0.33 10.41 -17.87
CA SER A 564 0.11 10.40 -19.28
C SER A 564 -0.02 11.75 -19.99
N GLN A 565 -0.26 12.81 -19.24
CA GLN A 565 -0.30 14.20 -19.67
C GLN A 565 0.81 15.03 -18.99
N PHE A 566 1.85 14.38 -18.46
CA PHE A 566 3.15 15.04 -18.25
C PHE A 566 4.05 14.87 -19.46
#